data_AF-A0A7L2IT95-F1
#
_entry.id   AF-A0A7L2IT95-F1
#
_cell.length_a   1.000
_cell.length_b   1.000
_cell.length_c   1.000
_cell.angle_alpha   90.00
_cell.angle_beta   90.00
_cell.angle_gamma   90.00
#
_symmetry.space_group_name_H-M   'P 1'
#
loop_
_entity.id
_entity.type
_entity.pdbx_description
1 polymer ?
#
loop_
_entity_poly.entity_id
_entity_poly.type
_entity_poly.pdbx_seq_one_letter_code
_entity_poly.pdbx_strand_id
1 'polypeptide(L)'
;MAFTGRRDVPELPDFAILKRLAPDQLIYLLEQLPGKKDLFIEADLMSPLDRIANVSILKVRQGLGRASTHCLCCHPHPGLSPQQHEVDKLYKVESRPAPSSSDQQNVLAQAFTDPTCFLSADIINSDKMSGRNRRYKIIFSPQKFYACEMVLEEEGVFGDVTCDEWSFYLLPLDEDIISMELPEFFRDYFLEGDHRWINSVARALQLLSSLYGPFGKAYGIGRCAKMSYELWRDLEEESEGEGQGRKPEIGNIFLMDRDMDYVTALCSQVVYEGLVDDTFRIKCGSVDFGPDVTSSDKSIKVLLNAQDKVFSQIRNEHFSSVFGFLSQKSRNLQAQYDRRRGMDIKQMKNFVSQELKGLKQEHRLLSL
;
A
#
# COMPACT_ATOMS: atom_id res chain seq x y z
N MET A 1 -7.35 -16.24 11.22
CA MET A 1 -8.28 -15.90 10.10
C MET A 1 -9.35 -16.97 9.97
N ALA A 2 -10.51 -16.60 9.42
CA ALA A 2 -11.62 -17.51 9.20
C ALA A 2 -11.16 -18.70 8.34
N PHE A 3 -11.42 -19.91 8.84
CA PHE A 3 -11.25 -21.15 8.09
C PHE A 3 -11.94 -21.00 6.72
N THR A 4 -11.16 -20.98 5.64
CA THR A 4 -11.64 -21.01 4.24
C THR A 4 -12.36 -22.32 3.88
N GLY A 5 -12.56 -23.22 4.85
CA GLY A 5 -13.23 -24.52 4.69
C GLY A 5 -14.67 -24.60 5.21
N ARG A 6 -15.23 -23.53 5.80
CA ARG A 6 -16.66 -23.55 6.20
C ARG A 6 -17.52 -23.10 5.02
N ARG A 7 -18.38 -24.00 4.53
CA ARG A 7 -19.32 -23.76 3.41
C ARG A 7 -20.30 -22.61 3.64
N ASP A 8 -20.39 -22.12 4.88
CA ASP A 8 -21.36 -21.13 5.33
C ASP A 8 -20.71 -19.73 5.52
N VAL A 9 -19.42 -19.59 5.20
CA VAL A 9 -18.72 -18.30 5.28
C VAL A 9 -19.02 -17.52 4.00
N PRO A 10 -19.55 -16.29 4.10
CA PRO A 10 -19.77 -15.45 2.93
C PRO A 10 -18.44 -15.17 2.21
N GLU A 11 -18.50 -15.05 0.88
CA GLU A 11 -17.34 -14.66 0.08
C GLU A 11 -16.85 -13.28 0.54
N LEU A 12 -15.53 -13.09 0.55
CA LEU A 12 -14.92 -11.81 0.88
C LEU A 12 -15.20 -10.80 -0.24
N PRO A 13 -15.38 -9.50 0.09
CA PRO A 13 -15.45 -8.45 -0.91
C PRO A 13 -14.19 -8.42 -1.77
N ASP A 14 -14.34 -8.07 -3.05
CA ASP A 14 -13.19 -7.91 -3.94
C ASP A 14 -12.48 -6.57 -3.70
N PHE A 15 -11.33 -6.61 -3.04
CA PHE A 15 -10.47 -5.45 -2.79
C PHE A 15 -9.58 -5.07 -3.98
N ALA A 16 -9.69 -5.71 -5.14
CA ALA A 16 -8.90 -5.38 -6.32
C ALA A 16 -9.15 -3.94 -6.83
N ILE A 17 -10.33 -3.38 -6.60
CA ILE A 17 -10.64 -1.99 -6.98
C ILE A 17 -9.75 -0.98 -6.25
N LEU A 18 -9.40 -1.23 -4.98
CA LEU A 18 -8.51 -0.37 -4.19
C LEU A 18 -7.09 -0.32 -4.79
N LYS A 19 -6.63 -1.43 -5.40
CA LYS A 19 -5.33 -1.49 -6.10
C LYS A 19 -5.29 -0.65 -7.38
N ARG A 20 -6.45 -0.20 -7.89
CA ARG A 20 -6.56 0.62 -9.09
C ARG A 20 -6.82 2.09 -8.75
N LEU A 21 -7.70 2.34 -7.77
CA LEU A 21 -8.13 3.69 -7.40
C LEU A 21 -6.94 4.59 -7.04
N ALA A 22 -6.05 4.13 -6.15
CA ALA A 22 -4.95 4.95 -5.67
C ALA A 22 -3.93 5.28 -6.78
N PRO A 23 -3.45 4.33 -7.61
CA PRO A 23 -2.62 4.65 -8.76
C PRO A 23 -3.29 5.58 -9.78
N ASP A 24 -4.57 5.35 -10.11
CA ASP A 24 -5.28 6.17 -11.09
C ASP A 24 -5.42 7.63 -10.59
N GLN A 25 -5.69 7.83 -9.29
CA GLN A 25 -5.70 9.17 -8.67
C GLN A 25 -4.31 9.83 -8.69
N LEU A 26 -3.24 9.08 -8.36
CA LEU A 26 -1.88 9.62 -8.40
C LEU A 26 -1.49 10.04 -9.82
N ILE A 27 -1.81 9.22 -10.82
CA ILE A 27 -1.58 9.53 -12.24
C ILE A 27 -2.29 10.82 -12.61
N TYR A 28 -3.57 10.95 -12.24
CA TYR A 28 -4.34 12.18 -12.50
C TYR A 28 -3.65 13.43 -11.92
N LEU A 29 -3.16 13.37 -10.68
CA LEU A 29 -2.42 14.48 -10.06
C LEU A 29 -1.10 14.79 -10.79
N LEU A 30 -0.43 13.77 -11.33
CA LEU A 30 0.80 13.94 -12.12
C LEU A 30 0.52 14.52 -13.52
N GLU A 31 -0.66 14.28 -14.09
CA GLU A 31 -1.12 14.81 -15.38
C GLU A 31 -1.49 16.30 -15.31
N GLN A 32 -1.96 16.80 -14.16
CA GLN A 32 -2.25 18.22 -13.95
C GLN A 32 -1.04 19.15 -14.16
N LEU A 33 0.19 18.61 -14.05
CA LEU A 33 1.40 19.31 -14.45
C LEU A 33 1.96 18.68 -15.74
N PRO A 34 1.54 19.11 -16.93
CA PRO A 34 1.97 18.48 -18.17
C PRO A 34 3.48 18.65 -18.41
N GLY A 35 4.08 17.64 -19.06
CA GLY A 35 5.48 17.63 -19.45
C GLY A 35 6.39 16.81 -18.54
N LYS A 36 7.68 16.89 -18.85
CA LYS A 36 8.77 16.14 -18.21
C LYS A 36 8.98 16.63 -16.77
N LYS A 37 9.04 15.70 -15.83
CA LYS A 37 9.19 15.96 -14.39
C LYS A 37 10.02 14.90 -13.69
N ASP A 38 10.63 15.30 -12.58
CA ASP A 38 11.26 14.39 -11.64
C ASP A 38 10.34 14.21 -10.42
N LEU A 39 10.21 12.98 -9.93
CA LEU A 39 9.36 12.65 -8.77
C LEU A 39 10.23 12.26 -7.57
N PHE A 40 10.13 13.01 -6.49
CA PHE A 40 10.77 12.75 -5.21
C PHE A 40 9.75 12.10 -4.29
N ILE A 41 10.08 10.97 -3.66
CA ILE A 41 9.16 10.18 -2.85
C ILE A 41 9.71 10.05 -1.43
N GLU A 42 8.91 10.42 -0.45
CA GLU A 42 9.23 10.22 0.96
C GLU A 42 9.41 8.73 1.28
N ALA A 43 10.38 8.42 2.16
CA ALA A 43 10.84 7.07 2.41
C ALA A 43 9.71 6.10 2.80
N ASP A 44 8.74 6.57 3.59
CA ASP A 44 7.65 5.74 4.09
C ASP A 44 6.55 5.50 3.06
N LEU A 45 6.47 6.32 2.00
CA LEU A 45 5.58 6.09 0.87
C LEU A 45 6.18 5.14 -0.18
N MET A 46 7.48 4.85 -0.15
CA MET A 46 8.11 3.98 -1.15
C MET A 46 7.54 2.56 -1.13
N SER A 47 7.45 1.93 0.05
CA SER A 47 6.95 0.55 0.17
C SER A 47 5.45 0.42 -0.13
N PRO A 48 4.57 1.33 0.34
CA PRO A 48 3.18 1.37 -0.09
C PRO A 48 3.03 1.59 -1.61
N LEU A 49 3.84 2.48 -2.21
CA LEU A 49 3.78 2.75 -3.64
C LEU A 49 4.18 1.54 -4.49
N ASP A 50 5.25 0.83 -4.11
CA ASP A 50 5.68 -0.42 -4.76
C ASP A 50 4.55 -1.46 -4.85
N ARG A 51 3.60 -1.43 -3.91
CA ARG A 51 2.47 -2.38 -3.85
C ARG A 51 1.36 -2.08 -4.84
N ILE A 52 1.22 -0.83 -5.29
CA ILE A 52 0.10 -0.38 -6.13
C ILE A 52 0.56 0.17 -7.48
N ALA A 53 1.78 0.68 -7.58
CA ALA A 53 2.33 1.29 -8.78
C ALA A 53 3.80 0.92 -8.95
N ASN A 54 4.09 0.09 -9.95
CA ASN A 54 5.47 -0.15 -10.38
C ASN A 54 6.06 1.14 -11.00
N VAL A 55 7.38 1.28 -10.94
CA VAL A 55 8.12 2.39 -11.59
C VAL A 55 7.71 2.56 -13.06
N SER A 56 7.43 1.47 -13.76
CA SER A 56 6.95 1.52 -15.14
C SER A 56 5.63 2.29 -15.27
N ILE A 57 4.67 2.09 -14.37
CA ILE A 57 3.37 2.78 -14.38
C ILE A 57 3.57 4.28 -14.20
N LEU A 58 4.45 4.70 -13.30
CA LEU A 58 4.73 6.11 -13.03
C LEU A 58 5.49 6.80 -14.16
N LYS A 59 6.36 6.06 -14.86
CA LYS A 59 7.13 6.57 -16.02
C LYS A 59 6.36 6.51 -17.34
N VAL A 60 5.18 5.90 -17.39
CA VAL A 60 4.44 5.66 -18.65
C VAL A 60 3.89 6.97 -19.22
N ARG A 61 4.05 7.10 -20.55
CA ARG A 61 3.68 8.25 -21.39
C ARG A 61 2.25 8.21 -21.93
N GLN A 62 1.37 7.38 -21.37
CA GLN A 62 0.12 7.05 -22.06
C GLN A 62 -1.02 7.99 -21.67
N GLY A 63 -1.36 8.88 -22.60
CA GLY A 63 -2.75 9.26 -22.83
C GLY A 63 -3.53 8.03 -23.28
N LEU A 64 -3.87 7.16 -22.34
CA LEU A 64 -4.76 6.03 -22.56
C LEU A 64 -6.18 6.57 -22.42
N GLY A 65 -6.92 6.57 -23.53
CA GLY A 65 -8.38 6.58 -23.51
C GLY A 65 -8.90 5.33 -22.80
N ARG A 66 -8.75 5.27 -21.47
CA ARG A 66 -9.39 4.28 -20.62
C ARG A 66 -10.84 4.69 -20.48
N ALA A 67 -11.71 3.86 -21.04
CA ALA A 67 -13.15 3.96 -20.96
C ALA A 67 -13.58 4.33 -19.54
N SER A 68 -14.43 5.35 -19.48
CA SER A 68 -15.18 5.87 -18.35
C SER A 68 -15.63 4.73 -17.43
N THR A 69 -14.79 4.37 -16.46
CA THR A 69 -15.27 3.68 -15.28
C THR A 69 -15.53 4.82 -14.31
N HIS A 70 -16.81 5.14 -14.10
CA HIS A 70 -17.25 6.13 -13.13
C HIS A 70 -16.46 5.96 -11.83
N CYS A 71 -15.50 6.84 -11.59
CA CYS A 71 -14.91 7.02 -10.27
C CYS A 71 -15.96 7.80 -9.48
N LEU A 72 -16.73 7.11 -8.64
CA LEU A 72 -17.77 7.71 -7.79
C LEU A 72 -17.22 8.85 -6.92
N CYS A 73 -15.90 8.90 -6.67
CA CYS A 73 -15.28 9.88 -5.78
C CYS A 73 -14.73 11.13 -6.49
N CYS A 74 -14.84 11.23 -7.82
CA CYS A 74 -14.34 12.38 -8.58
C CYS A 74 -15.50 13.05 -9.32
N HIS A 75 -15.96 14.21 -8.86
CA HIS A 75 -16.86 15.04 -9.66
C HIS A 75 -16.25 15.26 -11.06
N PRO A 76 -16.98 14.99 -12.14
CA PRO A 76 -16.46 15.22 -13.48
C PRO A 76 -16.36 16.72 -13.72
N HIS A 77 -15.14 17.25 -13.80
CA HIS A 77 -14.90 18.54 -14.43
C HIS A 77 -14.89 18.34 -15.96
N PRO A 78 -15.86 18.91 -16.71
CA PRO A 78 -15.88 18.78 -18.16
C PRO A 78 -14.78 19.68 -18.76
N GLY A 79 -13.77 19.09 -19.41
CA GLY A 79 -12.89 19.86 -20.31
C GLY A 79 -11.43 19.44 -20.45
N LEU A 80 -10.90 18.50 -19.67
CA LEU A 80 -9.48 18.11 -19.77
C LEU A 80 -9.30 16.98 -20.79
N SER A 81 -8.65 17.28 -21.92
CA SER A 81 -8.04 16.27 -22.78
C SER A 81 -6.99 15.48 -21.97
N PRO A 82 -6.77 14.18 -22.26
CA PRO A 82 -5.71 13.44 -21.59
C PRO A 82 -4.36 14.08 -21.92
N GLN A 83 -3.81 14.82 -20.96
CA GLN A 83 -2.50 15.47 -21.07
C GLN A 83 -1.44 14.47 -20.62
N GLN A 84 -0.36 14.35 -21.40
CA GLN A 84 0.68 13.37 -21.14
C GLN A 84 1.52 13.79 -19.91
N HIS A 85 1.59 12.93 -18.89
CA HIS A 85 2.62 13.04 -17.86
C HIS A 85 3.89 12.26 -18.29
N GLU A 86 5.07 12.78 -17.95
CA GLU A 86 6.35 12.11 -18.21
C GLU A 86 7.25 12.23 -16.97
N VAL A 87 7.19 11.23 -16.08
CA VAL A 87 8.14 11.13 -14.96
C VAL A 87 9.44 10.54 -15.49
N ASP A 88 10.53 11.31 -15.48
CA ASP A 88 11.83 10.88 -16.01
C ASP A 88 12.60 10.07 -14.97
N LYS A 89 12.77 10.66 -13.78
CA LYS A 89 13.54 10.08 -12.69
C LYS A 89 12.71 10.06 -11.42
N LEU A 90 12.92 9.00 -10.64
CA LEU A 90 12.37 8.84 -9.31
C LEU A 90 13.54 8.96 -8.33
N TYR A 91 13.36 9.76 -7.30
CA TYR A 91 14.31 9.95 -6.23
C TYR A 91 13.63 9.64 -4.91
N LYS A 92 14.40 9.10 -3.97
CA LYS A 92 14.00 9.12 -2.57
C LYS A 92 14.25 10.54 -2.04
N VAL A 93 13.33 11.05 -1.23
CA VAL A 93 13.57 12.29 -0.48
C VAL A 93 14.67 12.01 0.53
N GLU A 94 15.79 12.70 0.39
CA GLU A 94 16.94 12.64 1.28
C GLU A 94 17.28 14.05 1.75
N SER A 95 18.05 14.17 2.84
CA SER A 95 18.44 15.46 3.43
C SER A 95 19.29 16.35 2.50
N ARG A 96 19.67 15.86 1.31
CA ARG A 96 20.34 16.65 0.28
C ARG A 96 19.57 16.54 -1.03
N PRO A 97 19.35 17.64 -1.75
CA PRO A 97 18.66 17.61 -3.02
C PRO A 97 19.44 16.77 -4.03
N ALA A 98 18.81 15.75 -4.61
CA ALA A 98 19.39 15.08 -5.76
C ALA A 98 19.50 16.09 -6.94
N PRO A 99 20.59 16.07 -7.72
CA PRO A 99 20.74 16.96 -8.86
C PRO A 99 19.71 16.59 -9.93
N SER A 100 18.58 17.29 -9.89
CA SER A 100 17.54 17.20 -10.91
C SER A 100 17.85 18.18 -12.02
N SER A 101 17.89 17.68 -13.25
CA SER A 101 18.02 18.49 -14.48
C SER A 101 16.66 18.87 -15.06
N SER A 102 15.56 18.45 -14.42
CA SER A 102 14.20 18.74 -14.86
C SER A 102 13.79 20.17 -14.49
N ASP A 103 12.97 20.79 -15.35
CA ASP A 103 12.32 22.09 -15.11
C ASP A 103 11.05 21.95 -14.24
N GLN A 104 10.69 20.71 -13.88
CA GLN A 104 9.58 20.38 -12.98
C GLN A 104 10.03 19.36 -11.93
N GLN A 105 9.68 19.64 -10.68
CA GLN A 105 9.90 18.74 -9.56
C GLN A 105 8.58 18.51 -8.83
N ASN A 106 8.20 17.24 -8.71
CA ASN A 106 7.08 16.81 -7.91
C ASN A 106 7.60 16.08 -6.68
N VAL A 107 7.06 16.41 -5.51
CA VAL A 107 7.35 15.76 -4.25
C VAL A 107 6.11 15.02 -3.81
N LEU A 108 6.22 13.72 -3.56
CA LEU A 108 5.20 12.89 -2.94
C LEU A 108 5.57 12.75 -1.47
N ALA A 109 4.75 13.36 -0.61
CA ALA A 109 5.02 13.51 0.81
C ALA A 109 3.88 12.92 1.63
N GLN A 110 4.23 12.25 2.73
CA GLN A 110 3.29 12.00 3.80
C GLN A 110 3.06 13.33 4.53
N ALA A 111 1.81 13.66 4.78
CA ALA A 111 1.44 15.01 5.20
C ALA A 111 1.70 15.33 6.66
N PHE A 112 2.89 15.00 7.15
CA PHE A 112 3.23 15.11 8.55
C PHE A 112 4.69 15.51 8.77
N THR A 113 5.44 15.76 7.70
CA THR A 113 6.82 16.18 7.83
C THR A 113 6.98 17.66 7.52
N ASP A 114 6.96 18.47 8.58
CA ASP A 114 7.71 19.73 8.66
C ASP A 114 9.05 19.60 7.89
N PRO A 115 9.85 18.53 8.08
CA PRO A 115 11.06 18.28 7.30
C PRO A 115 10.90 18.32 5.77
N THR A 116 9.82 17.77 5.20
CA THR A 116 9.64 17.76 3.74
C THR A 116 9.24 19.13 3.21
N CYS A 117 8.46 19.89 3.99
CA CYS A 117 8.13 21.27 3.66
C CYS A 117 9.37 22.17 3.74
N PHE A 118 10.16 22.06 4.82
CA PHE A 118 11.44 22.76 4.97
C PHE A 118 12.44 22.39 3.87
N LEU A 119 12.59 21.10 3.56
CA LEU A 119 13.48 20.64 2.49
C LEU A 119 13.02 21.18 1.12
N SER A 120 11.72 21.19 0.88
CA SER A 120 11.16 21.76 -0.35
C SER A 120 11.44 23.27 -0.42
N ALA A 121 11.30 23.99 0.68
CA ALA A 121 11.63 25.40 0.77
C ALA A 121 13.13 25.67 0.52
N ASP A 122 14.02 24.89 1.14
CA ASP A 122 15.47 24.97 0.92
C ASP A 122 15.83 24.79 -0.57
N ILE A 123 15.20 23.81 -1.24
CA ILE A 123 15.41 23.56 -2.67
C ILE A 123 14.97 24.76 -3.50
N ILE A 124 13.75 25.25 -3.26
CA ILE A 124 13.17 26.38 -4.00
C ILE A 124 14.04 27.62 -3.82
N ASN A 125 14.43 27.93 -2.59
CA ASN A 125 15.26 29.09 -2.27
C ASN A 125 16.66 28.96 -2.88
N SER A 126 17.28 27.78 -2.84
CA SER A 126 18.56 27.53 -3.52
C SER A 126 18.46 27.73 -5.04
N ASP A 127 17.39 27.23 -5.66
CA ASP A 127 17.18 27.40 -7.11
C ASP A 127 16.99 28.88 -7.47
N LYS A 128 16.18 29.63 -6.70
CA LYS A 128 16.05 31.09 -6.84
C LYS A 128 17.39 31.82 -6.75
N MET A 129 18.22 31.48 -5.75
CA MET A 129 19.56 32.06 -5.59
C MET A 129 20.48 31.75 -6.77
N SER A 130 20.31 30.57 -7.39
CA SER A 130 21.06 30.16 -8.59
C SER A 130 20.50 30.72 -9.91
N GLY A 131 19.40 31.50 -9.86
CA GLY A 131 18.71 32.01 -11.05
C GLY A 131 17.96 30.94 -11.84
N ARG A 132 17.69 29.78 -11.24
CA ARG A 132 16.98 28.67 -11.85
C ARG A 132 15.48 28.82 -11.62
N ASN A 133 14.70 28.72 -12.68
CA ASN A 133 13.24 28.78 -12.61
C ASN A 133 12.67 27.38 -12.92
N ARG A 134 11.91 26.82 -11.96
CA ARG A 134 11.23 25.52 -12.08
C ARG A 134 9.81 25.61 -11.57
N ARG A 135 9.00 24.63 -11.94
CA ARG A 135 7.68 24.41 -11.34
C ARG A 135 7.79 23.36 -10.24
N TYR A 136 7.25 23.67 -9.07
CA TYR A 136 7.24 22.77 -7.91
C TYR A 136 5.82 22.35 -7.57
N LYS A 137 5.65 21.07 -7.25
CA LYS A 137 4.39 20.55 -6.71
C LYS A 137 4.64 19.59 -5.57
N ILE A 138 3.90 19.76 -4.48
CA ILE A 138 3.85 18.81 -3.36
C ILE A 138 2.49 18.10 -3.41
N ILE A 139 2.54 16.77 -3.39
CA ILE A 139 1.38 15.89 -3.33
C ILE A 139 1.39 15.23 -1.95
N PHE A 140 0.46 15.65 -1.10
CA PHE A 140 0.33 15.19 0.28
C PHE A 140 -0.54 13.93 0.35
N SER A 141 -0.10 12.94 1.12
CA SER A 141 -0.84 11.71 1.39
C SER A 141 -1.03 11.48 2.88
N PRO A 142 -2.24 11.06 3.33
CA PRO A 142 -3.47 10.95 2.54
C PRO A 142 -4.22 12.29 2.35
N GLN A 143 -3.89 13.32 3.11
CA GLN A 143 -4.57 14.63 3.16
C GLN A 143 -3.56 15.74 3.41
N LYS A 144 -3.80 16.99 3.04
CA LYS A 144 -2.90 18.12 3.32
C LYS A 144 -3.31 18.79 4.64
N PHE A 145 -2.33 19.25 5.41
CA PHE A 145 -2.59 20.03 6.63
C PHE A 145 -2.27 21.50 6.42
N TYR A 146 -3.06 22.37 7.05
CA TYR A 146 -2.83 23.81 7.07
C TYR A 146 -1.44 24.18 7.65
N ALA A 147 -0.93 23.40 8.60
CA ALA A 147 0.41 23.59 9.14
C ALA A 147 1.50 23.51 8.06
N CYS A 148 1.36 22.64 7.06
CA CYS A 148 2.30 22.56 5.94
C CYS A 148 2.27 23.84 5.09
N GLU A 149 1.10 24.44 4.90
CA GLU A 149 0.96 25.71 4.19
C GLU A 149 1.62 26.85 4.96
N MET A 150 1.42 26.90 6.28
CA MET A 150 2.06 27.89 7.16
C MET A 150 3.59 27.82 7.08
N VAL A 151 4.18 26.62 7.13
CA VAL A 151 5.63 26.45 6.98
C VAL A 151 6.12 26.99 5.64
N LEU A 152 5.42 26.68 4.54
CA LEU A 152 5.79 27.18 3.21
C LEU A 152 5.63 28.70 3.08
N GLU A 153 4.65 29.30 3.78
CA GLU A 153 4.43 30.74 3.82
C GLU A 153 5.52 31.45 4.64
N GLU A 154 5.86 30.94 5.82
CA GLU A 154 6.93 31.45 6.69
C GLU A 154 8.30 31.39 6.00
N GLU A 155 8.56 30.34 5.23
CA GLU A 155 9.77 30.21 4.41
C GLU A 155 9.74 31.05 3.12
N GLY A 156 8.64 31.75 2.84
CA GLY A 156 8.50 32.66 1.70
C GLY A 156 8.44 31.96 0.33
N VAL A 157 8.05 30.68 0.29
CA VAL A 157 7.99 29.86 -0.93
C VAL A 157 6.58 29.41 -1.31
N PHE A 158 5.56 29.70 -0.49
CA PHE A 158 4.18 29.29 -0.73
C PHE A 158 3.65 29.65 -2.13
N GLY A 159 4.02 30.84 -2.64
CA GLY A 159 3.63 31.28 -3.98
C GLY A 159 4.36 30.59 -5.13
N ASP A 160 5.41 29.82 -4.85
CA ASP A 160 6.25 29.13 -5.84
C ASP A 160 5.90 27.65 -6.00
N VAL A 161 5.04 27.10 -5.13
CA VAL A 161 4.71 25.68 -5.05
C VAL A 161 3.21 25.44 -5.11
N THR A 162 2.77 24.45 -5.91
CA THR A 162 1.37 24.00 -5.88
C THR A 162 1.23 22.80 -4.95
N CYS A 163 0.18 22.78 -4.13
CA CYS A 163 -0.05 21.71 -3.17
C CYS A 163 -1.36 20.98 -3.47
N ASP A 164 -1.30 19.67 -3.64
CA ASP A 164 -2.45 18.78 -3.89
C ASP A 164 -2.50 17.63 -2.89
N GLU A 165 -3.65 16.96 -2.84
CA GLU A 165 -3.88 15.81 -1.96
C GLU A 165 -4.05 14.52 -2.78
N TRP A 166 -3.40 13.46 -2.32
CA TRP A 166 -3.62 12.11 -2.81
C TRP A 166 -4.28 11.28 -1.71
N SER A 167 -5.59 11.10 -1.86
CA SER A 167 -6.51 10.36 -0.97
C SER A 167 -6.26 8.84 -0.92
N PHE A 168 -5.01 8.46 -0.63
CA PHE A 168 -4.57 7.08 -0.52
C PHE A 168 -4.68 6.61 0.94
N TYR A 169 -5.86 6.12 1.30
CA TYR A 169 -6.15 5.67 2.66
C TYR A 169 -5.93 4.18 2.90
N LEU A 170 -6.18 3.34 1.88
CA LEU A 170 -6.30 1.90 2.04
C LEU A 170 -5.41 1.16 1.04
N LEU A 171 -4.46 0.39 1.58
CA LEU A 171 -3.55 -0.48 0.85
C LEU A 171 -3.94 -1.95 1.07
N PRO A 172 -4.41 -2.67 0.04
CA PRO A 172 -4.66 -4.11 0.14
C PRO A 172 -3.35 -4.90 0.24
N LEU A 173 -3.07 -5.44 1.42
CA LEU A 173 -1.88 -6.24 1.71
C LEU A 173 -2.05 -7.71 1.32
N ASP A 174 -3.26 -8.26 1.44
CA ASP A 174 -3.61 -9.61 1.00
C ASP A 174 -5.11 -9.67 0.60
N GLU A 175 -5.65 -10.87 0.39
CA GLU A 175 -7.08 -11.07 0.08
C GLU A 175 -8.01 -10.61 1.22
N ASP A 176 -7.56 -10.69 2.47
CA ASP A 176 -8.34 -10.36 3.67
C ASP A 176 -7.63 -9.36 4.60
N ILE A 177 -6.57 -8.70 4.11
CA ILE A 177 -5.83 -7.69 4.86
C ILE A 177 -5.78 -6.39 4.07
N ILE A 178 -6.24 -5.30 4.69
CA ILE A 178 -6.09 -3.93 4.22
C ILE A 178 -5.45 -3.12 5.34
N SER A 179 -4.50 -2.26 4.99
CA SER A 179 -3.78 -1.42 5.94
C SER A 179 -3.80 0.03 5.48
N MET A 180 -3.74 0.97 6.41
CA MET A 180 -3.48 2.38 6.10
C MET A 180 -1.98 2.69 5.99
N GLU A 181 -1.10 1.76 6.43
CA GLU A 181 0.36 1.92 6.48
C GLU A 181 0.81 3.26 7.07
N LEU A 182 0.23 3.64 8.22
CA LEU A 182 0.57 4.86 8.96
C LEU A 182 1.44 4.52 10.18
N PRO A 183 2.78 4.43 10.04
CA PRO A 183 3.66 4.00 11.13
C PRO A 183 3.58 4.91 12.36
N GLU A 184 3.30 6.19 12.15
CA GLU A 184 3.28 7.20 13.22
C GLU A 184 1.97 7.23 14.02
N PHE A 185 0.90 6.62 13.49
CA PHE A 185 -0.44 6.66 14.10
C PHE A 185 -0.41 6.28 15.58
N PHE A 186 0.34 5.22 15.92
CA PHE A 186 0.38 4.74 17.30
C PHE A 186 0.98 5.76 18.25
N ARG A 187 2.14 6.34 17.88
CA ARG A 187 2.83 7.36 18.68
C ARG A 187 1.94 8.59 18.81
N ASP A 188 1.52 9.14 17.68
CA ASP A 188 0.80 10.41 17.62
C ASP A 188 -0.49 10.32 18.46
N TYR A 189 -1.30 9.28 18.23
CA TYR A 189 -2.59 9.17 18.89
C TYR A 189 -2.50 8.68 20.35
N PHE A 190 -1.83 7.55 20.60
CA PHE A 190 -1.86 6.91 21.93
C PHE A 190 -0.84 7.48 22.91
N LEU A 191 0.24 8.12 22.45
CA LEU A 191 1.28 8.67 23.32
C LEU A 191 1.23 10.20 23.39
N GLU A 192 1.02 10.87 22.26
CA GLU A 192 1.09 12.34 22.18
C GLU A 192 -0.29 13.02 22.28
N GLY A 193 -1.38 12.24 22.20
CA GLY A 193 -2.75 12.76 22.27
C GLY A 193 -3.15 13.53 21.01
N ASP A 194 -2.47 13.27 19.90
CA ASP A 194 -2.75 13.88 18.61
C ASP A 194 -3.82 13.09 17.85
N HIS A 195 -4.96 13.74 17.63
CA HIS A 195 -6.13 13.14 17.01
C HIS A 195 -6.24 13.42 15.50
N ARG A 196 -5.22 14.00 14.85
CA ARG A 196 -5.25 14.36 13.42
C ARG A 196 -5.62 13.20 12.49
N TRP A 197 -5.18 11.98 12.83
CA TRP A 197 -5.44 10.78 12.04
C TRP A 197 -6.89 10.27 12.07
N ILE A 198 -7.73 10.77 12.99
CA ILE A 198 -9.14 10.37 13.08
C ILE A 198 -9.88 10.66 11.77
N ASN A 199 -9.56 11.77 11.09
CA ASN A 199 -10.15 12.07 9.79
C ASN A 199 -9.77 11.04 8.73
N SER A 200 -8.50 10.63 8.68
CA SER A 200 -8.04 9.63 7.72
C SER A 200 -8.73 8.27 7.93
N VAL A 201 -8.96 7.86 9.19
CA VAL A 201 -9.73 6.64 9.51
C VAL A 201 -11.19 6.78 9.07
N ALA A 202 -11.82 7.92 9.37
CA ALA A 202 -13.21 8.17 8.99
C ALA A 202 -13.40 8.19 7.46
N ARG A 203 -12.47 8.80 6.73
CA ARG A 203 -12.45 8.81 5.25
C ARG A 203 -12.20 7.41 4.68
N ALA A 204 -11.37 6.59 5.32
CA ALA A 204 -11.18 5.20 4.93
C ALA A 204 -12.48 4.38 5.09
N LEU A 205 -13.21 4.58 6.20
CA LEU A 205 -14.51 3.96 6.42
C LEU A 205 -15.56 4.42 5.40
N GLN A 206 -15.60 5.71 5.10
CA GLN A 206 -16.46 6.28 4.06
C GLN A 206 -16.13 5.70 2.68
N LEU A 207 -14.85 5.55 2.34
CA LEU A 207 -14.41 4.93 1.09
C LEU A 207 -14.87 3.47 0.99
N LEU A 208 -14.74 2.69 2.07
CA LEU A 208 -15.24 1.32 2.10
C LEU A 208 -16.77 1.28 1.94
N SER A 209 -17.50 2.13 2.66
CA SER A 209 -18.96 2.26 2.57
C SER A 209 -19.43 2.62 1.15
N SER A 210 -18.75 3.55 0.47
CA SER A 210 -19.12 3.97 -0.88
C SER A 210 -18.85 2.88 -1.93
N LEU A 211 -17.77 2.12 -1.78
CA LEU A 211 -17.39 1.04 -2.69
C LEU A 211 -18.23 -0.24 -2.47
N TYR A 212 -18.49 -0.61 -1.22
CA TYR A 212 -19.04 -1.92 -0.83
C TYR A 212 -20.46 -1.85 -0.22
N GLY A 213 -21.08 -0.67 -0.24
CA GLY A 213 -22.38 -0.40 0.36
C GLY A 213 -22.28 -0.09 1.87
N PRO A 214 -23.34 0.51 2.44
CA PRO A 214 -23.34 0.91 3.85
C PRO A 214 -23.23 -0.32 4.75
N PHE A 215 -22.40 -0.26 5.78
CA PHE A 215 -22.26 -1.37 6.73
C PHE A 215 -23.57 -1.66 7.46
N GLY A 216 -23.83 -2.93 7.77
CA GLY A 216 -25.04 -3.35 8.47
C GLY A 216 -25.08 -2.92 9.94
N LYS A 217 -24.01 -3.19 10.70
CA LYS A 217 -23.86 -2.72 12.10
C LYS A 217 -22.42 -2.35 12.42
N ALA A 218 -22.25 -1.42 13.35
CA ALA A 218 -20.96 -1.02 13.89
C ALA A 218 -20.90 -1.29 15.39
N TYR A 219 -19.78 -1.85 15.84
CA TYR A 219 -19.44 -2.04 17.24
C TYR A 219 -18.06 -1.43 17.49
N GLY A 220 -17.86 -0.85 18.67
CA GLY A 220 -16.63 -0.14 18.98
C GLY A 220 -16.23 -0.28 20.44
N ILE A 221 -14.93 -0.37 20.71
CA ILE A 221 -14.36 -0.26 22.05
C ILE A 221 -13.12 0.63 22.02
N GLY A 222 -13.13 1.65 22.88
CA GLY A 222 -12.07 2.67 22.98
C GLY A 222 -12.48 4.06 22.48
N ARG A 223 -11.62 5.04 22.74
CA ARG A 223 -11.87 6.46 22.41
C ARG A 223 -11.62 6.74 20.93
N CYS A 224 -10.60 6.15 20.33
CA CYS A 224 -10.28 6.31 18.92
C CYS A 224 -11.42 5.76 18.08
N ALA A 225 -11.85 4.53 18.38
CA ALA A 225 -12.99 3.87 17.77
C ALA A 225 -14.26 4.74 17.82
N LYS A 226 -14.55 5.35 18.97
CA LYS A 226 -15.70 6.24 19.13
C LYS A 226 -15.59 7.50 18.26
N MET A 227 -14.46 8.21 18.31
CA MET A 227 -14.26 9.43 17.53
C MET A 227 -14.26 9.16 16.02
N SER A 228 -13.61 8.09 15.57
CA SER A 228 -13.63 7.66 14.17
C SER A 228 -15.03 7.29 13.70
N TYR A 229 -15.83 6.63 14.54
CA TYR A 229 -17.22 6.32 14.22
C TYR A 229 -18.10 7.57 14.10
N GLU A 230 -18.02 8.48 15.08
CA GLU A 230 -18.81 9.72 15.07
C GLU A 230 -18.48 10.57 13.84
N LEU A 231 -17.19 10.79 13.55
CA LEU A 231 -16.79 11.55 12.37
C LEU A 231 -17.17 10.85 11.06
N TRP A 232 -17.04 9.53 10.96
CA TRP A 232 -17.51 8.79 9.79
C TRP A 232 -19.02 8.94 9.59
N ARG A 233 -19.81 8.94 10.68
CA ARG A 233 -21.25 9.16 10.60
C ARG A 233 -21.61 10.54 10.07
N ASP A 234 -20.93 11.58 10.54
CA ASP A 234 -21.13 12.95 10.06
C ASP A 234 -20.81 13.04 8.55
N LEU A 235 -19.70 12.46 8.12
CA LEU A 235 -19.30 12.44 6.71
C LEU A 235 -20.29 11.69 5.80
N GLU A 236 -20.91 10.62 6.28
CA GLU A 236 -21.95 9.89 5.55
C GLU A 236 -23.24 10.69 5.42
N GLU A 237 -23.61 11.46 6.46
CA GLU A 237 -24.80 12.32 6.44
C GLU A 237 -24.65 13.51 5.49
N GLU A 238 -23.44 14.03 5.35
CA GLU A 238 -23.10 15.09 4.39
C GLU A 238 -23.04 14.60 2.94
N SER A 239 -22.82 13.30 2.72
CA SER A 239 -22.73 12.75 1.36
C SER A 239 -24.13 12.55 0.75
N GLU A 240 -24.37 13.13 -0.43
CA GLU A 240 -25.63 12.98 -1.17
C GLU A 240 -25.80 11.55 -1.72
N GLY A 241 -26.15 10.59 -0.86
CA GLY A 241 -26.85 9.36 -1.23
C GLY A 241 -26.22 8.43 -2.28
N GLU A 242 -24.95 8.58 -2.68
CA GLU A 242 -24.33 7.77 -3.74
C GLU A 242 -24.28 6.25 -3.42
N GLY A 243 -24.53 5.86 -2.17
CA GLY A 243 -24.68 4.47 -1.73
C GLY A 243 -26.12 4.00 -1.49
N GLN A 244 -27.14 4.85 -1.66
CA GLN A 244 -28.53 4.51 -1.36
C GLN A 244 -29.04 3.38 -2.28
N GLY A 245 -29.27 2.21 -1.68
CA GLY A 245 -29.83 1.04 -2.36
C GLY A 245 -28.84 -0.08 -2.65
N ARG A 246 -27.53 0.11 -2.40
CA ARG A 246 -26.55 -1.00 -2.42
C ARG A 246 -26.74 -1.89 -1.19
N LYS A 247 -26.68 -3.20 -1.39
CA LYS A 247 -26.66 -4.16 -0.28
C LYS A 247 -25.27 -4.17 0.36
N PRO A 248 -25.16 -4.32 1.70
CA PRO A 248 -23.88 -4.45 2.37
C PRO A 248 -23.14 -5.70 1.88
N GLU A 249 -21.98 -5.53 1.23
CA GLU A 249 -21.02 -6.63 1.06
C GLU A 249 -20.25 -6.87 2.38
N ILE A 250 -20.01 -5.80 3.14
CA ILE A 250 -19.41 -5.85 4.47
C ILE A 250 -20.53 -5.75 5.52
N GLY A 251 -20.81 -6.87 6.19
CA GLY A 251 -21.96 -6.98 7.11
C GLY A 251 -21.80 -6.16 8.40
N ASN A 252 -20.75 -6.42 9.18
CA ASN A 252 -20.52 -5.74 10.44
C ASN A 252 -19.09 -5.20 10.50
N ILE A 253 -18.92 -4.03 11.11
CA ILE A 253 -17.60 -3.48 11.44
C ILE A 253 -17.37 -3.51 12.95
N PHE A 254 -16.15 -3.85 13.34
CA PHE A 254 -15.70 -3.84 14.72
C PHE A 254 -14.49 -2.93 14.82
N LEU A 255 -14.62 -1.83 15.56
CA LEU A 255 -13.56 -0.86 15.82
C LEU A 255 -12.97 -1.17 17.20
N MET A 256 -11.67 -1.40 17.26
CA MET A 256 -10.98 -1.73 18.51
C MET A 256 -9.72 -0.90 18.65
N ASP A 257 -9.62 -0.15 19.74
CA ASP A 257 -8.40 0.58 20.06
C ASP A 257 -7.30 -0.38 20.53
N ARG A 258 -6.05 -0.10 20.12
CA ARG A 258 -4.88 -0.90 20.52
C ARG A 258 -4.63 -0.85 22.03
N ASP A 259 -4.99 0.25 22.69
CA ASP A 259 -4.81 0.46 24.14
C ASP A 259 -5.74 -0.39 25.01
N MET A 260 -6.72 -1.07 24.42
CA MET A 260 -7.54 -2.06 25.12
C MET A 260 -6.78 -3.37 25.40
N ASP A 261 -5.68 -3.63 24.69
CA ASP A 261 -4.85 -4.82 24.88
C ASP A 261 -3.41 -4.55 24.42
N TYR A 262 -2.53 -4.02 25.26
CA TYR A 262 -1.11 -3.93 24.90
C TYR A 262 -0.38 -5.27 25.01
N VAL A 263 -0.87 -6.19 25.83
CA VAL A 263 -0.18 -7.45 26.15
C VAL A 263 0.06 -8.26 24.87
N THR A 264 -0.96 -8.39 24.01
CA THR A 264 -0.82 -9.14 22.76
C THR A 264 0.27 -8.57 21.84
N ALA A 265 0.44 -7.25 21.77
CA ALA A 265 1.46 -6.62 20.91
C ALA A 265 2.88 -6.68 21.51
N LEU A 266 2.99 -6.86 22.83
CA LEU A 266 4.27 -6.93 23.53
C LEU A 266 4.83 -8.36 23.64
N CYS A 267 3.97 -9.37 23.47
CA CYS A 267 4.38 -10.77 23.46
C CYS A 267 5.13 -11.13 22.17
N SER A 268 6.19 -11.94 22.29
CA SER A 268 6.85 -12.54 21.11
C SER A 268 5.88 -13.43 20.34
N GLN A 269 5.92 -13.32 19.02
CA GLN A 269 5.00 -14.04 18.16
C GLN A 269 5.47 -15.49 17.96
N VAL A 270 4.53 -16.44 17.98
CA VAL A 270 4.84 -17.90 17.93
C VAL A 270 4.32 -18.59 16.67
N VAL A 271 3.69 -17.85 15.77
CA VAL A 271 3.32 -18.34 14.43
C VAL A 271 4.42 -18.00 13.43
N TYR A 272 4.50 -18.76 12.33
CA TYR A 272 5.60 -18.62 11.36
C TYR A 272 5.79 -17.20 10.83
N GLU A 273 4.72 -16.57 10.34
CA GLU A 273 4.80 -15.21 9.79
C GLU A 273 5.14 -14.18 10.87
N GLY A 274 4.61 -14.36 12.07
CA GLY A 274 4.95 -13.49 13.20
C GLY A 274 6.42 -13.59 13.61
N LEU A 275 7.00 -14.79 13.55
CA LEU A 275 8.43 -14.97 13.81
C LEU A 275 9.30 -14.36 12.70
N VAL A 276 8.84 -14.42 11.44
CA VAL A 276 9.48 -13.72 10.31
C VAL A 276 9.45 -12.21 10.54
N ASP A 277 8.33 -11.66 11.01
CA ASP A 277 8.21 -10.24 11.33
C ASP A 277 9.10 -9.81 12.51
N ASP A 278 9.09 -10.58 13.61
CA ASP A 278 9.93 -10.29 14.78
C ASP A 278 11.44 -10.32 14.44
N THR A 279 11.85 -11.16 13.47
CA THR A 279 13.26 -11.36 13.10
C THR A 279 13.72 -10.44 11.97
N PHE A 280 12.94 -10.32 10.90
CA PHE A 280 13.35 -9.65 9.66
C PHE A 280 12.57 -8.39 9.33
N ARG A 281 11.47 -8.13 10.07
CA ARG A 281 10.51 -7.04 9.84
C ARG A 281 9.81 -7.14 8.49
N ILE A 282 8.50 -7.31 8.53
CA ILE A 282 7.64 -7.23 7.36
C ILE A 282 7.22 -5.77 7.16
N LYS A 283 7.50 -5.21 5.98
CA LYS A 283 7.03 -3.87 5.58
C LYS A 283 6.15 -3.97 4.34
N CYS A 284 4.91 -3.49 4.44
CA CYS A 284 3.91 -3.59 3.38
C CYS A 284 3.79 -5.00 2.78
N GLY A 285 3.77 -6.04 3.62
CA GLY A 285 3.71 -7.46 3.22
C GLY A 285 4.94 -7.98 2.47
N SER A 286 6.07 -7.26 2.48
CA SER A 286 7.33 -7.72 1.92
C SER A 286 8.40 -7.81 3.01
N VAL A 287 9.38 -8.68 2.79
CA VAL A 287 10.56 -8.85 3.65
C VAL A 287 11.82 -8.81 2.79
N ASP A 288 12.87 -8.15 3.27
CA ASP A 288 14.17 -8.11 2.62
C ASP A 288 15.14 -9.06 3.33
N PHE A 289 15.38 -10.23 2.74
CA PHE A 289 16.30 -11.21 3.30
C PHE A 289 17.74 -10.85 2.94
N GLY A 290 18.54 -10.60 3.97
CA GLY A 290 19.98 -10.29 3.86
C GLY A 290 20.88 -11.53 3.78
N PRO A 291 22.20 -11.33 3.90
CA PRO A 291 23.20 -12.40 3.77
C PRO A 291 23.01 -13.59 4.71
N ASP A 292 22.44 -13.36 5.90
CA ASP A 292 22.17 -14.40 6.90
C ASP A 292 21.22 -15.49 6.39
N VAL A 293 20.36 -15.14 5.42
CA VAL A 293 19.42 -16.07 4.78
C VAL A 293 19.89 -16.44 3.39
N THR A 294 20.33 -15.46 2.59
CA THR A 294 20.67 -15.70 1.17
C THR A 294 22.03 -16.36 0.98
N SER A 295 22.87 -16.40 2.02
CA SER A 295 24.27 -16.84 1.93
C SER A 295 25.08 -16.09 0.85
N SER A 296 24.66 -14.86 0.52
CA SER A 296 25.28 -14.01 -0.49
C SER A 296 25.18 -12.53 -0.10
N ASP A 297 26.05 -11.68 -0.66
CA ASP A 297 25.99 -10.23 -0.41
C ASP A 297 24.74 -9.55 -1.02
N LYS A 298 23.92 -10.30 -1.77
CA LYS A 298 22.70 -9.78 -2.37
C LYS A 298 21.51 -10.06 -1.46
N SER A 299 20.78 -8.99 -1.12
CA SER A 299 19.47 -9.14 -0.50
C SER A 299 18.44 -9.61 -1.52
N ILE A 300 17.44 -10.35 -1.03
CA ILE A 300 16.30 -10.79 -1.83
C ILE A 300 15.03 -10.26 -1.16
N LYS A 301 14.31 -9.40 -1.90
CA LYS A 301 12.97 -8.94 -1.50
C LYS A 301 11.94 -10.02 -1.85
N VAL A 302 11.21 -10.49 -0.85
CA VAL A 302 10.16 -11.50 -1.00
C VAL A 302 8.82 -10.90 -0.59
N LEU A 303 7.81 -11.05 -1.46
CA LEU A 303 6.43 -10.67 -1.17
C LEU A 303 5.73 -11.85 -0.47
N LEU A 304 5.23 -11.60 0.74
CA LEU A 304 4.55 -12.57 1.57
C LEU A 304 3.04 -12.38 1.43
N ASN A 305 2.37 -13.32 0.75
CA ASN A 305 0.92 -13.30 0.57
C ASN A 305 0.36 -14.70 0.28
N ALA A 306 -0.98 -14.80 0.18
CA ALA A 306 -1.67 -16.05 -0.09
C ALA A 306 -1.40 -16.67 -1.49
N GLN A 307 -0.78 -15.94 -2.43
CA GLN A 307 -0.47 -16.47 -3.77
C GLN A 307 0.62 -17.55 -3.71
N ASP A 308 1.51 -17.48 -2.72
CA ASP A 308 2.40 -18.59 -2.40
C ASP A 308 1.62 -19.65 -1.60
N LYS A 309 1.32 -20.77 -2.28
CA LYS A 309 0.58 -21.90 -1.70
C LYS A 309 1.32 -22.63 -0.58
N VAL A 310 2.65 -22.54 -0.52
CA VAL A 310 3.42 -23.08 0.60
C VAL A 310 3.29 -22.12 1.77
N PHE A 311 3.57 -20.84 1.56
CA PHE A 311 3.48 -19.81 2.60
C PHE A 311 2.07 -19.73 3.22
N SER A 312 1.02 -19.72 2.40
CA SER A 312 -0.39 -19.73 2.83
C SER A 312 -0.70 -20.87 3.81
N GLN A 313 -0.05 -22.02 3.67
CA GLN A 313 -0.26 -23.19 4.52
C GLN A 313 0.53 -23.15 5.84
N ILE A 314 1.60 -22.35 5.92
CA ILE A 314 2.49 -22.33 7.11
C ILE A 314 2.44 -21.02 7.88
N ARG A 315 2.04 -19.90 7.26
CA ARG A 315 2.12 -18.55 7.84
C ARG A 315 1.45 -18.41 9.21
N ASN A 316 0.31 -19.08 9.38
CA ASN A 316 -0.51 -19.05 10.60
C ASN A 316 -0.29 -20.26 11.52
N GLU A 317 0.61 -21.19 11.16
CA GLU A 317 0.92 -22.36 11.97
C GLU A 317 1.93 -22.01 13.06
N HIS A 318 1.81 -22.68 14.20
CA HIS A 318 2.82 -22.58 15.25
C HIS A 318 4.18 -23.03 14.70
N PHE A 319 5.23 -22.25 14.95
CA PHE A 319 6.53 -22.42 14.27
C PHE A 319 7.11 -23.86 14.41
N SER A 320 6.85 -24.54 15.54
CA SER A 320 7.30 -25.91 15.78
C SER A 320 6.75 -26.94 14.78
N SER A 321 5.58 -26.68 14.21
CA SER A 321 4.91 -27.60 13.27
C SER A 321 5.38 -27.39 11.82
N VAL A 322 5.91 -26.20 11.51
CA VAL A 322 6.29 -25.79 10.15
C VAL A 322 7.41 -26.66 9.58
N PHE A 323 8.44 -26.96 10.38
CA PHE A 323 9.58 -27.76 9.90
C PHE A 323 9.17 -29.17 9.46
N GLY A 324 8.28 -29.81 10.22
CA GLY A 324 7.74 -31.13 9.86
C GLY A 324 6.97 -31.08 8.54
N PHE A 325 6.15 -30.05 8.36
CA PHE A 325 5.40 -29.81 7.15
C PHE A 325 6.33 -29.59 5.93
N LEU A 326 7.29 -28.67 6.03
CA LEU A 326 8.25 -28.38 4.96
C LEU A 326 9.10 -29.60 4.60
N SER A 327 9.55 -30.36 5.59
CA SER A 327 10.32 -31.60 5.39
C SER A 327 9.51 -32.67 4.67
N GLN A 328 8.21 -32.81 4.98
CA GLN A 328 7.34 -33.73 4.28
C GLN A 328 7.10 -33.27 2.83
N LYS A 329 6.85 -31.97 2.61
CA LYS A 329 6.62 -31.41 1.28
C LYS A 329 7.86 -31.54 0.39
N SER A 330 9.05 -31.29 0.94
CA SER A 330 10.34 -31.51 0.25
C SER A 330 10.55 -32.98 -0.16
N ARG A 331 10.30 -33.95 0.74
CA ARG A 331 10.37 -35.38 0.40
C ARG A 331 9.38 -35.78 -0.69
N ASN A 332 8.15 -35.27 -0.64
CA ASN A 332 7.13 -35.53 -1.65
C ASN A 332 7.53 -34.95 -3.02
N LEU A 333 8.09 -33.75 -3.05
CA LEU A 333 8.59 -33.10 -4.26
C LEU A 333 9.76 -33.88 -4.87
N GLN A 334 10.71 -34.33 -4.04
CA GLN A 334 11.83 -35.16 -4.49
C GLN A 334 11.35 -36.48 -5.09
N ALA A 335 10.40 -37.16 -4.43
CA ALA A 335 9.80 -38.39 -4.95
C ALA A 335 9.11 -38.19 -6.31
N GLN A 336 8.42 -37.07 -6.51
CA GLN A 336 7.81 -36.72 -7.80
C GLN A 336 8.87 -36.49 -8.89
N TYR A 337 10.00 -35.87 -8.54
CA TYR A 337 11.12 -35.70 -9.47
C TYR A 337 11.83 -37.01 -9.81
N ASP A 338 11.93 -37.95 -8.87
CA ASP A 338 12.58 -39.24 -9.09
C ASP A 338 11.76 -40.19 -9.97
N ARG A 339 10.41 -40.03 -10.00
CA ARG A 339 9.53 -40.77 -10.94
C ARG A 339 9.93 -40.60 -12.41
N ARG A 340 10.61 -39.50 -12.76
CA ARG A 340 11.13 -39.26 -14.12
C ARG A 340 12.09 -40.36 -14.60
N ARG A 341 12.81 -41.02 -13.69
CA ARG A 341 13.86 -41.99 -14.03
C ARG A 341 13.33 -43.31 -14.62
N GLY A 342 12.03 -43.56 -14.55
CA GLY A 342 11.40 -44.81 -15.02
C GLY A 342 10.27 -44.62 -16.05
N MET A 343 10.13 -43.43 -16.64
CA MET A 343 9.05 -43.14 -17.60
C MET A 343 9.42 -43.55 -19.03
N ASP A 344 8.44 -44.08 -19.77
CA ASP A 344 8.57 -44.24 -21.22
C ASP A 344 8.49 -42.88 -21.96
N ILE A 345 8.73 -42.87 -23.28
CA ILE A 345 8.76 -41.64 -24.09
C ILE A 345 7.40 -40.90 -24.07
N LYS A 346 6.28 -41.63 -24.04
CA LYS A 346 4.93 -41.04 -24.05
C LYS A 346 4.61 -40.43 -22.68
N GLN A 347 4.94 -41.14 -21.60
CA GLN A 347 4.82 -40.68 -20.22
C GLN A 347 5.72 -39.47 -19.96
N MET A 348 6.96 -39.47 -20.47
CA MET A 348 7.88 -38.34 -20.36
C MET A 348 7.32 -37.10 -21.06
N LYS A 349 6.74 -37.25 -22.27
CA LYS A 349 6.11 -36.13 -22.98
C LYS A 349 4.92 -35.55 -22.19
N ASN A 350 4.11 -36.41 -21.57
CA ASN A 350 2.99 -35.96 -20.72
C ASN A 350 3.50 -35.24 -19.46
N PHE A 351 4.48 -35.81 -18.77
CA PHE A 351 5.09 -35.22 -17.58
C PHE A 351 5.69 -33.84 -17.87
N VAL A 352 6.46 -33.70 -18.95
CA VAL A 352 7.07 -32.42 -19.34
C VAL A 352 6.01 -31.36 -19.69
N SER A 353 4.93 -31.76 -20.35
CA SER A 353 3.88 -30.84 -20.79
C SER A 353 2.90 -30.44 -19.68
N GLN A 354 2.61 -31.32 -18.71
CA GLN A 354 1.56 -31.10 -17.72
C GLN A 354 2.07 -30.87 -16.29
N GLU A 355 3.17 -31.50 -15.88
CA GLU A 355 3.56 -31.57 -14.46
C GLU A 355 4.83 -30.77 -14.14
N LEU A 356 5.83 -30.79 -15.04
CA LEU A 356 7.15 -30.22 -14.78
C LEU A 356 7.13 -28.73 -14.41
N LYS A 357 6.24 -27.94 -15.02
CA LYS A 357 6.10 -26.51 -14.73
C LYS A 357 5.63 -26.29 -13.29
N GLY A 358 4.63 -27.04 -12.84
CA GLY A 358 4.11 -26.98 -11.47
C GLY A 358 5.17 -27.40 -10.45
N LEU A 359 5.89 -28.49 -10.73
CA LEU A 359 6.97 -28.96 -9.85
C LEU A 359 8.11 -27.96 -9.71
N LYS A 360 8.53 -27.32 -10.82
CA LYS A 360 9.55 -26.25 -10.77
C LYS A 360 9.08 -25.05 -9.95
N GLN A 361 7.80 -24.69 -10.07
CA GLN A 361 7.23 -23.61 -9.27
C GLN A 361 7.22 -23.99 -7.78
N GLU A 362 6.72 -25.17 -7.42
CA GLU A 362 6.70 -25.64 -6.03
C GLU A 362 8.10 -25.77 -5.42
N HIS A 363 9.08 -26.27 -6.19
CA HIS A 363 10.48 -26.28 -5.76
C HIS A 363 11.00 -24.88 -5.44
N ARG A 364 10.66 -23.88 -6.26
CA ARG A 364 11.07 -22.50 -6.03
C ARG A 364 10.43 -21.93 -4.76
N LEU A 365 9.14 -22.20 -4.52
CA LEU A 365 8.43 -21.73 -3.33
C LEU A 365 8.93 -22.40 -2.04
N LEU A 366 9.43 -23.63 -2.11
CA LEU A 366 10.02 -24.34 -0.97
C LEU A 366 11.47 -23.95 -0.65
N SER A 367 12.17 -23.37 -1.63
CA SER A 367 13.58 -22.97 -1.47
C SER A 367 13.76 -21.55 -0.93
N LEU A 368 12.70 -20.74 -1.02
CA LEU A 368 12.58 -19.42 -0.39
C LEU A 368 12.03 -19.60 1.02
#